data_AF-A0A3C1S0J6-F1
#
_entry.id   AF-A0A3C1S0J6-F1
#
_cell.length_a   1.000
_cell.length_b   1.000
_cell.length_c   1.000
_cell.angle_alpha   90.00
_cell.angle_beta   90.00
_cell.angle_gamma   90.00
#
_symmetry.space_group_name_H-M   'P 1'
#
loop_
_entity.id
_entity.type
_entity.pdbx_description
1 polymer ?
#
loop_
_entity_poly.entity_id
_entity_poly.type
_entity_poly.pdbx_seq_one_letter_code
_entity_poly.pdbx_strand_id
1 'polypeptide(L)'
;MEEHKKKLLVAVRNDTKSRYFKRIKESDQLCQNLKEELSEEHFEMIQRFATSSREKKFIEVKTKLKNKFELLYGAKYKRPFRKKEVNQTAVKDCVLDLAGNVPDDQLAILNLGPKFAVTPKNIPYMDIITTTEVEALKLEKKEEHAKAELLRQQVKKILMKEKQPRLNISKEQMATIRNMKEDTEIDIYPFDKGNGFVRLSKEMSKTRMIEGIGQTKILKRDPTKTHLKKVQDLLVKIKEETDMPLDLYRQLYPSDAIAPRAYGQCKAHKPSKAYPFRILVSTIGTAPYKV
;
A
#
# COMPACT_ATOMS: atom_id res chain seq x y z
N MET A 1 16.31 -6.26 -2.78
CA MET A 1 15.44 -5.40 -1.94
C MET A 1 16.06 -4.03 -1.72
N GLU A 2 17.28 -3.95 -1.21
CA GLU A 2 17.97 -2.68 -0.91
C GLU A 2 18.33 -1.86 -2.15
N GLU A 3 18.67 -2.53 -3.25
CA GLU A 3 19.01 -1.86 -4.51
C GLU A 3 17.79 -1.24 -5.20
N HIS A 4 16.63 -1.90 -5.13
CA HIS A 4 15.38 -1.40 -5.68
C HIS A 4 14.89 -0.16 -4.92
N LYS A 5 15.00 -0.17 -3.58
CA LYS A 5 14.72 1.02 -2.74
C LYS A 5 15.66 2.18 -3.08
N LYS A 6 16.95 1.91 -3.31
CA LYS A 6 17.92 2.93 -3.75
C LYS A 6 17.55 3.52 -5.12
N LYS A 7 17.18 2.68 -6.10
CA LYS A 7 16.73 3.13 -7.42
C LYS A 7 15.47 4.00 -7.34
N LEU A 8 14.52 3.63 -6.49
CA LEU A 8 13.28 4.39 -6.28
C LEU A 8 13.54 5.75 -5.59
N LEU A 9 14.44 5.80 -4.60
CA LEU A 9 14.89 7.04 -3.98
C LEU A 9 15.61 7.96 -4.97
N VAL A 10 16.44 7.40 -5.84
CA VAL A 10 17.11 8.15 -6.91
C VAL A 10 16.10 8.68 -7.93
N ALA A 11 15.10 7.89 -8.31
CA ALA A 11 14.04 8.31 -9.22
C ALA A 11 13.18 9.44 -8.63
N VAL A 12 12.75 9.32 -7.37
CA VAL A 12 12.00 10.38 -6.66
C VAL A 12 12.85 11.64 -6.54
N ARG A 13 14.16 11.52 -6.24
CA ARG A 13 15.08 12.65 -6.21
C ARG A 13 15.18 13.34 -7.56
N ASN A 14 15.32 12.58 -8.64
CA ASN A 14 15.47 13.11 -9.98
C ASN A 14 14.18 13.76 -10.50
N ASP A 15 13.02 13.18 -10.22
CA ASP A 15 11.71 13.77 -10.54
C ASP A 15 11.48 15.08 -9.74
N THR A 16 11.80 15.08 -8.44
CA THR A 16 11.72 16.31 -7.62
C THR A 16 12.64 17.40 -8.17
N LYS A 17 13.86 17.03 -8.59
CA LYS A 17 14.84 17.93 -9.23
C LYS A 17 14.32 18.45 -10.57
N SER A 18 13.71 17.60 -11.41
CA SER A 18 13.12 17.98 -12.69
C SER A 18 11.97 18.97 -12.52
N ARG A 19 11.02 18.69 -11.62
CA ARG A 19 9.91 19.61 -11.31
C ARG A 19 10.39 20.95 -10.75
N TYR A 20 11.46 20.93 -9.95
CA TYR A 20 12.07 22.15 -9.43
C TYR A 20 12.65 23.01 -10.55
N PHE A 21 13.42 22.43 -11.48
CA PHE A 21 13.96 23.17 -12.62
C PHE A 21 12.88 23.68 -13.57
N LYS A 22 11.83 22.89 -13.80
CA LYS A 22 10.68 23.35 -14.60
C LYS A 22 10.04 24.60 -14.00
N ARG A 23 9.82 24.61 -12.68
CA ARG A 23 9.25 25.77 -11.97
C ARG A 23 10.18 26.99 -11.97
N ILE A 24 11.50 26.79 -11.90
CA ILE A 24 12.46 27.89 -12.05
C ILE A 24 12.30 28.50 -13.43
N LYS A 25 12.32 27.68 -14.48
CA LYS A 25 12.19 28.16 -15.86
C LYS A 25 10.87 28.90 -16.10
N GLU A 26 9.76 28.39 -15.55
CA GLU A 26 8.46 29.06 -15.57
C GLU A 26 8.49 30.40 -14.82
N SER A 27 9.15 30.46 -13.66
CA SER A 27 9.30 31.70 -12.89
C SER A 27 10.18 32.72 -13.60
N ASP A 28 11.26 32.29 -14.24
CA ASP A 28 12.18 33.17 -14.98
C ASP A 28 11.49 33.77 -16.21
N GLN A 29 10.72 32.94 -16.93
CA GLN A 29 9.89 33.41 -18.05
C GLN A 29 8.86 34.44 -17.58
N LEU A 30 8.20 34.17 -16.45
CA LEU A 30 7.20 35.09 -15.89
C LEU A 30 7.83 36.41 -15.44
N CYS A 31 9.05 36.37 -14.90
CA CYS A 31 9.83 37.57 -14.59
C CYS A 31 10.23 38.37 -15.84
N GLN A 32 10.56 37.71 -16.95
CA GLN A 32 10.85 38.38 -18.22
C GLN A 32 9.61 39.07 -18.77
N ASN A 33 8.47 38.36 -18.82
CA ASN A 33 7.21 38.93 -19.29
C ASN A 33 6.77 40.14 -18.43
N LEU A 34 6.90 40.04 -17.10
CA LEU A 34 6.60 41.15 -16.19
C LEU A 34 7.53 42.36 -16.39
N LYS A 35 8.76 42.14 -16.85
CA LYS A 35 9.70 43.24 -17.14
C LYS A 35 9.35 43.98 -18.43
N GLU A 36 8.73 43.29 -19.39
CA GLU A 36 8.30 43.87 -20.66
C GLU A 36 6.98 44.65 -20.54
N GLU A 37 6.09 44.26 -19.61
CA GLU A 37 4.75 44.86 -19.46
C GLU A 37 4.66 45.97 -18.41
N LEU A 38 5.59 46.05 -17.45
CA LEU A 38 5.54 47.02 -16.35
C LEU A 38 6.62 48.11 -16.45
N SER A 39 6.32 49.29 -15.89
CA SER A 39 7.34 50.32 -15.68
C SER A 39 8.42 49.82 -14.71
N GLU A 40 9.66 50.29 -14.90
CA GLU A 40 10.81 49.84 -14.10
C GLU A 40 10.59 50.02 -12.59
N GLU A 41 9.96 51.12 -12.17
CA GLU A 41 9.65 51.39 -10.76
C GLU A 41 8.69 50.35 -10.14
N HIS A 42 7.62 50.00 -10.86
CA HIS A 42 6.65 49.01 -10.37
C HIS A 42 7.24 47.60 -10.37
N PHE A 43 8.06 47.27 -11.37
CA PHE A 43 8.77 46.01 -11.42
C PHE A 43 9.74 45.86 -10.23
N GLU A 44 10.51 46.90 -9.91
CA GLU A 44 11.40 46.90 -8.75
C GLU A 44 10.64 46.75 -7.42
N MET A 45 9.50 47.43 -7.25
CA MET A 45 8.67 47.28 -6.05
C MET A 45 8.19 45.83 -5.87
N ILE A 46 7.69 45.20 -6.93
CA ILE A 46 7.23 43.82 -6.92
C ILE A 46 8.40 42.87 -6.64
N GLN A 47 9.55 43.10 -7.26
CA GLN A 47 10.74 42.27 -7.07
C GLN A 47 11.27 42.36 -5.64
N ARG A 48 11.30 43.55 -5.04
CA ARG A 48 11.69 43.76 -3.63
C ARG A 48 10.71 43.07 -2.67
N PHE A 49 9.41 43.19 -2.92
CA PHE A 49 8.39 42.52 -2.10
C PHE A 49 8.49 40.99 -2.20
N ALA A 50 8.64 40.46 -3.42
CA ALA A 50 8.74 39.04 -3.67
C ALA A 50 10.01 38.43 -3.06
N THR A 51 11.15 39.10 -3.21
CA THR A 51 12.43 38.68 -2.62
C THR A 51 12.38 38.70 -1.09
N SER A 52 11.88 39.78 -0.49
CA SER A 52 11.71 39.88 0.97
C SER A 52 10.76 38.80 1.52
N SER A 53 9.62 38.57 0.85
CA SER A 53 8.65 37.53 1.24
C SER A 53 9.24 36.13 1.11
N ARG A 54 9.98 35.87 0.02
CA ARG A 54 10.69 34.60 -0.21
C ARG A 54 11.72 34.34 0.88
N GLU A 55 12.50 35.35 1.22
CA GLU A 55 13.57 35.24 2.22
C GLU A 55 13.01 35.00 3.62
N LYS A 56 11.97 35.75 4.03
CA LYS A 56 11.25 35.49 5.29
C LYS A 56 10.74 34.04 5.36
N LYS A 57 10.10 33.55 4.30
CA LYS A 57 9.57 32.18 4.27
C LYS A 57 10.68 31.14 4.27
N PHE A 58 11.78 31.39 3.55
CA PHE A 58 12.95 30.52 3.53
C PHE A 58 13.55 30.37 4.92
N ILE A 59 13.76 31.49 5.63
CA ILE A 59 14.29 31.49 7.00
C ILE A 59 13.34 30.75 7.95
N GLU A 60 12.03 31.02 7.90
CA GLU A 60 11.04 30.35 8.73
C GLU A 60 11.07 28.82 8.55
N VAL A 61 11.06 28.35 7.29
CA VAL A 61 11.08 26.92 6.96
C VAL A 61 12.41 26.29 7.34
N LYS A 62 13.54 26.96 7.05
CA LYS A 62 14.89 26.50 7.41
C LYS A 62 15.00 26.30 8.92
N THR A 63 14.56 27.26 9.73
CA THR A 63 14.59 27.18 11.19
C THR A 63 13.69 26.07 11.71
N LYS A 64 12.46 25.94 11.20
CA LYS A 64 11.55 24.82 11.56
C LYS A 64 12.16 23.45 11.25
N LEU A 65 12.78 23.29 10.08
CA LEU A 65 13.42 22.05 9.68
C LEU A 65 14.67 21.76 10.51
N LYS A 66 15.49 22.77 10.82
CA LYS A 66 16.64 22.64 11.70
C LYS A 66 16.23 22.18 13.11
N ASN A 67 15.24 22.82 13.72
CA ASN A 67 14.72 22.42 15.03
C ASN A 67 14.15 20.99 15.01
N LYS A 68 13.41 20.63 13.96
CA LYS A 68 12.90 19.26 13.77
C LYS A 68 14.04 18.25 13.63
N PHE A 69 15.10 18.59 12.88
CA PHE A 69 16.28 17.75 12.73
C PHE A 69 17.00 17.57 14.07
N GLU A 70 17.25 18.64 14.81
CA GLU A 70 17.90 18.60 16.12
C GLU A 70 17.08 17.80 17.14
N LEU A 71 15.75 17.98 17.17
CA LEU A 71 14.85 17.16 17.98
C LEU A 71 14.95 15.67 17.63
N LEU A 72 15.00 15.34 16.33
CA LEU A 72 15.11 13.95 15.88
C LEU A 72 16.51 13.37 16.08
N TYR A 73 17.56 14.18 15.98
CA TYR A 73 18.94 13.78 16.17
C TYR A 73 19.25 13.60 17.66
N GLY A 74 18.80 14.51 18.52
CA GLY A 74 18.87 14.37 19.99
C GLY A 74 17.99 13.23 20.52
N ALA A 75 16.84 12.95 19.88
CA ALA A 75 15.98 11.82 20.24
C ALA A 75 16.51 10.44 19.81
N LYS A 76 17.63 10.36 19.08
CA LYS A 76 18.20 9.10 18.58
C LYS A 76 19.04 8.31 19.59
N TYR A 77 19.27 8.80 20.81
CA TYR A 77 20.01 8.03 21.84
C TYR A 77 19.41 7.98 23.25
N LYS A 78 18.29 8.66 23.53
CA LYS A 78 17.63 8.63 24.85
C LYS A 78 16.11 8.58 24.80
N ARG A 79 15.52 7.87 23.83
CA ARG A 79 14.21 7.30 24.10
C ARG A 79 14.49 6.00 24.84
N PRO A 80 14.35 5.92 26.20
CA PRO A 80 14.21 4.61 26.80
C PRO A 80 13.13 3.90 25.99
N PHE A 81 13.35 2.62 25.71
CA PHE A 81 12.31 1.77 25.17
C PHE A 81 11.18 1.77 26.20
N ARG A 82 10.31 2.78 26.12
CA ARG A 82 9.06 2.78 26.84
C ARG A 82 8.35 1.62 26.16
N LYS A 83 8.38 0.45 26.80
CA LYS A 83 7.26 -0.47 26.69
C LYS A 83 6.07 0.46 26.83
N LYS A 84 5.38 0.74 25.73
CA LYS A 84 4.00 1.15 25.89
C LYS A 84 3.43 -0.07 26.60
N GLU A 85 3.34 0.01 27.93
CA GLU A 85 2.14 -0.50 28.56
C GLU A 85 1.04 0.03 27.66
N VAL A 86 0.42 -0.91 26.96
CA VAL A 86 -0.76 -0.61 26.18
C VAL A 86 -1.72 -0.15 27.25
N ASN A 87 -1.78 1.16 27.47
CA ASN A 87 -2.88 1.77 28.18
C ASN A 87 -4.10 1.35 27.34
N GLN A 88 -4.76 0.29 27.79
CA GLN A 88 -5.99 -0.24 27.19
C GLN A 88 -7.06 0.85 27.10
N THR A 89 -6.86 1.97 27.80
CA THR A 89 -7.71 3.15 27.86
C THR A 89 -7.47 4.21 26.79
N ALA A 90 -6.54 4.03 25.84
CA ALA A 90 -6.31 5.01 24.75
C ALA A 90 -6.54 4.47 23.33
N VAL A 91 -7.34 3.41 23.17
CA VAL A 91 -8.02 3.13 21.90
C VAL A 91 -9.36 3.85 21.96
N LYS A 92 -9.40 5.08 21.46
CA LYS A 92 -10.66 5.66 20.98
C LYS A 92 -11.08 4.77 19.80
N ASP A 93 -12.05 3.91 20.04
CA ASP A 93 -12.64 2.87 19.19
C ASP A 93 -11.96 2.66 17.84
N CYS A 94 -11.30 1.50 17.69
CA CYS A 94 -10.82 1.03 16.40
C CYS A 94 -11.98 0.63 15.46
N VAL A 95 -13.22 0.93 15.84
CA VAL A 95 -14.44 0.53 15.14
C VAL A 95 -15.33 1.75 14.92
N LEU A 96 -15.62 2.04 13.65
CA LEU A 96 -16.66 2.97 13.26
C LEU A 96 -17.90 2.15 12.87
N ASP A 97 -18.91 2.12 13.73
CA ASP A 97 -20.15 1.43 13.42
C ASP A 97 -21.14 2.37 12.72
N LEU A 98 -21.64 1.92 11.57
CA LEU A 98 -22.65 2.59 10.76
C LEU A 98 -23.84 1.67 10.45
N ALA A 99 -23.80 0.41 10.90
CA ALA A 99 -24.85 -0.59 10.69
C ALA A 99 -25.85 -0.67 11.85
N GLY A 100 -25.55 -0.07 13.01
CA GLY A 100 -26.37 -0.14 14.21
C GLY A 100 -25.85 -1.18 15.20
N ASN A 101 -26.01 -0.88 16.50
CA ASN A 101 -25.39 -1.50 17.67
C ASN A 101 -24.49 -2.73 17.44
N VAL A 102 -23.21 -2.62 17.82
CA VAL A 102 -22.25 -3.72 17.75
C VAL A 102 -22.34 -4.55 19.03
N PRO A 103 -22.55 -5.87 18.95
CA PRO A 103 -22.43 -6.75 20.11
C PRO A 103 -21.04 -6.63 20.78
N ASP A 104 -21.00 -6.66 22.12
CA ASP A 104 -19.76 -6.44 22.89
C ASP A 104 -18.64 -7.43 22.54
N ASP A 105 -19.00 -8.68 22.22
CA ASP A 105 -18.07 -9.72 21.81
C ASP A 105 -17.42 -9.42 20.44
N GLN A 106 -18.20 -8.92 19.49
CA GLN A 106 -17.69 -8.46 18.19
C GLN A 106 -16.82 -7.22 18.36
N LEU A 107 -17.23 -6.28 19.21
CA LEU A 107 -16.49 -5.05 19.47
C LEU A 107 -15.10 -5.35 20.07
N ALA A 108 -15.01 -6.29 21.02
CA ALA A 108 -13.75 -6.72 21.62
C ALA A 108 -12.76 -7.25 20.57
N ILE A 109 -13.25 -8.03 19.60
CA ILE A 109 -12.42 -8.61 18.53
C ILE A 109 -12.00 -7.55 17.53
N LEU A 110 -12.92 -6.70 17.09
CA LEU A 110 -12.62 -5.63 16.14
C LEU A 110 -11.65 -4.60 16.72
N ASN A 111 -11.69 -4.38 18.04
CA ASN A 111 -10.74 -3.52 18.74
C ASN A 111 -9.31 -4.05 18.80
N LEU A 112 -9.07 -5.34 18.52
CA LEU A 112 -7.71 -5.85 18.28
C LEU A 112 -7.08 -5.19 17.04
N GLY A 113 -7.92 -4.78 16.08
CA GLY A 113 -7.55 -4.01 14.90
C GLY A 113 -6.96 -4.84 13.75
N PRO A 114 -6.85 -4.25 12.55
CA PRO A 114 -6.49 -4.98 11.32
C PRO A 114 -5.05 -5.50 11.29
N LYS A 115 -4.18 -5.05 12.20
CA LYS A 115 -2.79 -5.53 12.31
C LYS A 115 -2.62 -6.68 13.29
N PHE A 116 -3.67 -7.07 13.98
CA PHE A 116 -3.64 -8.22 14.87
C PHE A 116 -3.66 -9.51 14.04
N ALA A 117 -2.58 -10.29 14.10
CA ALA A 117 -2.49 -11.56 13.42
C ALA A 117 -2.98 -12.68 14.35
N VAL A 118 -4.09 -13.32 13.99
CA VAL A 118 -4.59 -14.50 14.70
C VAL A 118 -3.63 -15.66 14.47
N THR A 119 -3.25 -16.34 15.56
CA THR A 119 -2.36 -17.50 15.49
C THR A 119 -3.05 -18.66 14.78
N PRO A 120 -2.44 -19.28 13.75
CA PRO A 120 -3.05 -20.39 13.04
C PRO A 120 -3.18 -21.61 13.95
N LYS A 121 -4.22 -22.42 13.73
CA LYS A 121 -4.45 -23.67 14.49
C LYS A 121 -3.36 -24.70 14.24
N ASN A 122 -2.81 -24.77 13.03
CA ASN A 122 -1.75 -25.70 12.67
C ASN A 122 -0.61 -24.92 12.03
N ILE A 123 0.60 -25.46 12.13
CA ILE A 123 1.74 -24.95 11.36
C ILE A 123 1.38 -25.08 9.87
N PRO A 124 1.49 -24.01 9.07
CA PRO A 124 1.14 -24.05 7.64
C PRO A 124 2.24 -24.76 6.84
N TYR A 125 2.36 -26.08 7.00
CA TYR A 125 3.43 -26.88 6.39
C TYR A 125 3.47 -26.71 4.87
N MET A 126 2.32 -26.76 4.20
CA MET A 126 2.26 -26.63 2.74
C MET A 126 2.78 -25.27 2.26
N ASP A 127 2.40 -24.18 2.91
CA ASP A 127 2.87 -22.83 2.52
C ASP A 127 4.37 -22.69 2.76
N ILE A 128 4.89 -23.22 3.86
CA ILE A 128 6.32 -23.18 4.18
C ILE A 128 7.11 -24.05 3.20
N ILE A 129 6.66 -25.27 2.90
CA ILE A 129 7.33 -26.19 1.98
C ILE A 129 7.30 -25.61 0.56
N THR A 130 6.15 -25.15 0.08
CA THR A 130 6.04 -24.57 -1.28
C THR A 130 6.91 -23.33 -1.45
N THR A 131 6.92 -22.42 -0.47
CA THR A 131 7.82 -21.25 -0.52
C THR A 131 9.29 -21.65 -0.47
N THR A 132 9.63 -22.65 0.35
CA THR A 132 11.00 -23.20 0.43
C THR A 132 11.42 -23.81 -0.90
N GLU A 133 10.58 -24.61 -1.54
CA GLU A 133 10.88 -25.24 -2.83
C GLU A 133 10.99 -24.21 -3.95
N VAL A 134 10.17 -23.17 -3.95
CA VAL A 134 10.30 -22.06 -4.91
C VAL A 134 11.67 -21.37 -4.78
N GLU A 135 12.16 -21.14 -3.57
CA GLU A 135 13.49 -20.57 -3.36
C GLU A 135 14.62 -21.57 -3.65
N ALA A 136 14.44 -22.85 -3.31
CA ALA A 136 15.39 -23.92 -3.63
C ALA A 136 15.57 -24.06 -5.15
N LEU A 137 14.47 -24.07 -5.92
CA LEU A 137 14.49 -24.08 -7.39
C LEU A 137 15.24 -22.88 -7.97
N LYS A 138 15.17 -21.70 -7.35
CA LYS A 138 15.95 -20.52 -7.78
C LYS A 138 17.44 -20.70 -7.53
N LEU A 139 17.83 -21.40 -6.47
CA LEU A 139 19.23 -21.72 -6.18
C LEU A 139 19.77 -22.78 -7.14
N GLU A 140 18.98 -23.82 -7.44
CA GLU A 140 19.34 -24.86 -8.41
C GLU A 140 19.55 -24.27 -9.81
N LYS A 141 18.71 -23.30 -10.23
CA LYS A 141 18.90 -22.57 -11.49
C LYS A 141 20.19 -21.74 -11.54
N LYS A 142 20.82 -21.47 -10.40
CA LYS A 142 22.13 -20.80 -10.30
C LYS A 142 23.28 -21.80 -10.12
N GLU A 143 23.01 -23.10 -10.30
CA GLU A 143 23.96 -24.19 -10.07
C GLU A 143 24.40 -24.32 -8.60
N GLU A 144 23.68 -23.69 -7.66
CA GLU A 144 23.96 -23.71 -6.22
C GLU A 144 23.26 -24.88 -5.50
N HIS A 145 23.34 -26.10 -6.07
CA HIS A 145 22.60 -27.28 -5.58
C HIS A 145 22.85 -27.61 -4.10
N ALA A 146 24.09 -27.47 -3.63
CA ALA A 146 24.44 -27.72 -2.23
C ALA A 146 23.71 -26.78 -1.26
N LYS A 147 23.51 -25.51 -1.65
CA LYS A 147 22.77 -24.53 -0.83
C LYS A 147 21.27 -24.77 -0.87
N ALA A 148 20.73 -25.21 -2.00
CA ALA A 148 19.32 -25.61 -2.11
C ALA A 148 19.02 -26.79 -1.17
N GLU A 149 19.88 -27.81 -1.16
CA GLU A 149 19.74 -28.95 -0.27
C GLU A 149 19.91 -28.57 1.22
N LEU A 150 20.90 -27.72 1.53
CA LEU A 150 21.08 -27.18 2.88
C LEU A 150 19.81 -26.44 3.36
N LEU A 151 19.20 -25.63 2.50
CA LEU A 151 17.95 -24.91 2.81
C LEU A 151 16.82 -25.91 3.15
N ARG A 152 16.61 -26.94 2.32
CA ARG A 152 15.60 -27.98 2.56
C ARG A 152 15.83 -28.68 3.90
N GLN A 153 17.07 -29.07 4.18
CA GLN A 153 17.43 -29.75 5.43
C GLN A 153 17.23 -28.86 6.66
N GLN A 154 17.60 -27.58 6.58
CA GLN A 154 17.41 -26.63 7.67
C GLN A 154 15.93 -26.39 7.95
N VAL A 155 15.12 -26.16 6.91
CA VAL A 155 13.67 -25.97 7.06
C VAL A 155 13.02 -27.24 7.62
N LYS A 156 13.36 -28.42 7.09
CA LYS A 156 12.90 -29.71 7.63
C LYS A 156 13.23 -29.86 9.12
N LYS A 157 14.47 -29.56 9.51
CA LYS A 157 14.92 -29.66 10.91
C LYS A 157 14.17 -28.70 11.83
N ILE A 158 13.85 -27.49 11.36
CA ILE A 158 13.03 -26.53 12.11
C ILE A 158 11.61 -27.08 12.25
N LEU A 159 10.98 -27.47 11.15
CA LEU A 159 9.61 -27.99 11.14
C LEU A 159 9.43 -29.25 12.00
N MET A 160 10.43 -30.14 12.07
CA MET A 160 10.38 -31.33 12.92
C MET A 160 10.51 -31.02 14.42
N LYS A 161 11.14 -29.90 14.78
CA LYS A 161 11.33 -29.49 16.18
C LYS A 161 10.22 -28.58 16.69
N GLU A 162 9.59 -27.85 15.79
CA GLU A 162 8.66 -26.80 16.16
C GLU A 162 7.33 -27.37 16.69
N LYS A 163 6.83 -26.77 17.77
CA LYS A 163 5.50 -27.09 18.31
C LYS A 163 4.49 -26.06 17.81
N GLN A 164 3.22 -26.44 17.81
CA GLN A 164 2.14 -25.51 17.47
C GLN A 164 2.27 -24.23 18.32
N PRO A 165 2.20 -23.03 17.69
CA PRO A 165 2.26 -21.78 18.42
C PRO A 165 1.08 -21.66 19.39
N ARG A 166 1.31 -21.01 20.53
CA ARG A 166 0.26 -20.75 21.53
C ARG A 166 -0.81 -19.86 20.92
N LEU A 167 -2.07 -20.26 21.07
CA LEU A 167 -3.21 -19.48 20.61
C LEU A 167 -3.23 -18.12 21.32
N ASN A 168 -3.42 -17.05 20.55
CA ASN A 168 -3.48 -15.68 21.04
C ASN A 168 -4.91 -15.13 21.15
N ILE A 169 -5.92 -15.97 20.95
CA ILE A 169 -7.35 -15.67 21.09
C ILE A 169 -8.07 -16.84 21.77
N SER A 170 -9.18 -16.55 22.46
CA SER A 170 -10.00 -17.56 23.13
C SER A 170 -10.85 -18.38 22.16
N LYS A 171 -11.43 -19.49 22.64
CA LYS A 171 -12.39 -20.31 21.86
C LYS A 171 -13.65 -19.51 21.51
N GLU A 172 -14.12 -18.67 22.42
CA GLU A 172 -15.28 -17.79 22.23
C GLU A 172 -14.99 -16.74 21.16
N GLN A 173 -13.84 -16.06 21.23
CA GLN A 173 -13.43 -15.11 20.19
C GLN A 173 -13.31 -15.77 18.82
N MET A 174 -12.80 -17.01 18.76
CA MET A 174 -12.78 -17.79 17.53
C MET A 174 -14.18 -18.12 17.00
N ALA A 175 -15.16 -18.37 17.88
CA ALA A 175 -16.54 -18.62 17.48
C ALA A 175 -17.18 -17.35 16.95
N THR A 176 -17.01 -16.21 17.64
CA THR A 176 -17.49 -14.91 17.19
C THR A 176 -16.90 -14.53 15.83
N ILE A 177 -15.60 -14.75 15.56
CA ILE A 177 -15.01 -14.52 14.22
C ILE A 177 -15.70 -15.36 13.14
N ARG A 178 -16.07 -16.61 13.43
CA ARG A 178 -16.78 -17.47 12.47
C ARG A 178 -18.19 -16.94 12.22
N ASN A 179 -18.92 -16.61 13.28
CA ASN A 179 -20.27 -16.06 13.18
C ASN A 179 -20.27 -14.74 12.38
N MET A 180 -19.31 -13.86 12.64
CA MET A 180 -19.13 -12.61 11.88
C MET A 180 -18.80 -12.83 10.41
N LYS A 181 -18.14 -13.95 10.07
CA LYS A 181 -17.83 -14.31 8.67
C LYS A 181 -19.06 -14.89 7.95
N GLU A 182 -19.97 -15.51 8.68
CA GLU A 182 -21.20 -16.09 8.16
C GLU A 182 -22.33 -15.07 8.01
N ASP A 183 -22.25 -13.94 8.72
CA ASP A 183 -23.17 -12.81 8.59
C ASP A 183 -23.16 -12.25 7.15
N THR A 184 -24.32 -12.27 6.49
CA THR A 184 -24.49 -11.79 5.11
C THR A 184 -25.00 -10.36 5.01
N GLU A 185 -25.43 -9.77 6.12
CA GLU A 185 -26.07 -8.45 6.17
C GLU A 185 -25.07 -7.33 6.43
N ILE A 186 -23.92 -7.68 7.01
CA ILE A 186 -22.94 -6.73 7.50
C ILE A 186 -21.60 -6.92 6.80
N ASP A 187 -21.12 -5.84 6.20
CA ASP A 187 -19.77 -5.78 5.64
C ASP A 187 -18.82 -5.03 6.57
N ILE A 188 -17.60 -5.56 6.70
CA ILE A 188 -16.52 -4.98 7.50
C ILE A 188 -15.38 -4.55 6.58
N TYR A 189 -15.08 -3.26 6.55
CA TYR A 189 -14.00 -2.71 5.72
C TYR A 189 -12.90 -2.08 6.57
N PRO A 190 -11.62 -2.18 6.15
CA PRO A 190 -10.55 -1.45 6.80
C PRO A 190 -10.67 0.06 6.53
N PHE A 191 -10.15 0.86 7.47
CA PHE A 191 -9.94 2.28 7.21
C PHE A 191 -8.87 2.51 6.13
N ASP A 192 -9.12 3.51 5.30
CA ASP A 192 -8.15 4.05 4.33
C ASP A 192 -6.93 4.67 5.02
N LYS A 193 -7.13 5.23 6.21
CA LYS A 193 -6.08 5.80 7.05
C LYS A 193 -6.33 5.45 8.51
N GLY A 194 -5.28 5.00 9.19
CA GLY A 194 -5.34 4.60 10.59
C GLY A 194 -5.41 3.09 10.76
N ASN A 195 -5.63 2.66 12.01
CA ASN A 195 -5.78 1.25 12.37
C ASN A 195 -7.20 1.07 12.91
N GLY A 196 -8.09 0.52 12.09
CA GLY A 196 -9.47 0.29 12.48
C GLY A 196 -10.33 -0.23 11.34
N PHE A 197 -11.57 -0.55 11.69
CA PHE A 197 -12.59 -1.12 10.84
C PHE A 197 -13.83 -0.22 10.81
N VAL A 198 -14.50 -0.18 9.66
CA VAL A 198 -15.87 0.32 9.56
C VAL A 198 -16.81 -0.87 9.41
N ARG A 199 -17.93 -0.83 10.11
CA ARG A 199 -19.03 -1.80 10.00
C ARG A 199 -20.21 -1.13 9.32
N LEU A 200 -20.74 -1.73 8.26
CA LEU A 200 -21.77 -1.17 7.39
C LEU A 200 -22.79 -2.25 7.04
N SER A 201 -24.04 -1.87 6.81
CA SER A 201 -24.95 -2.78 6.11
C SER A 201 -24.47 -3.00 4.68
N LYS A 202 -24.79 -4.17 4.13
CA LYS A 202 -24.44 -4.55 2.76
C LYS A 202 -25.05 -3.64 1.70
N GLU A 203 -26.21 -3.06 1.97
CA GLU A 203 -26.82 -2.07 1.09
C GLU A 203 -26.02 -0.76 1.07
N MET A 204 -25.58 -0.28 2.25
CA MET A 204 -24.74 0.91 2.34
C MET A 204 -23.37 0.71 1.70
N SER A 205 -22.75 -0.45 1.90
CA SER A 205 -21.46 -0.77 1.26
C SER A 205 -21.58 -0.77 -0.26
N LYS A 206 -22.63 -1.40 -0.81
CA LYS A 206 -22.92 -1.45 -2.24
C LYS A 206 -23.13 -0.05 -2.82
N THR A 207 -23.94 0.78 -2.16
CA THR A 207 -24.19 2.17 -2.59
C THR A 207 -22.89 2.97 -2.62
N ARG A 208 -22.07 2.90 -1.57
CA ARG A 208 -20.77 3.60 -1.51
C ARG A 208 -19.78 3.11 -2.56
N MET A 209 -19.81 1.82 -2.89
CA MET A 209 -19.00 1.25 -3.97
C MET A 209 -19.44 1.79 -5.33
N ILE A 210 -20.74 1.83 -5.61
CA ILE A 210 -21.31 2.34 -6.87
C ILE A 210 -21.00 3.83 -7.03
N GLU A 211 -21.21 4.65 -6.00
CA GLU A 211 -20.88 6.08 -5.99
C GLU A 211 -19.39 6.32 -6.27
N GLY A 212 -18.52 5.50 -5.67
CA GLY A 212 -17.07 5.61 -5.84
C GLY A 212 -16.56 5.16 -7.21
N ILE A 213 -17.24 4.20 -7.84
CA ILE A 213 -16.92 3.69 -9.18
C ILE A 213 -17.41 4.65 -10.27
N GLY A 214 -18.56 5.30 -10.04
CA GLY A 214 -19.20 6.20 -11.00
C GLY A 214 -19.93 5.45 -12.13
N GLN A 215 -20.18 6.15 -13.24
CA GLN A 215 -20.92 5.61 -14.38
C GLN A 215 -20.17 4.43 -15.01
N THR A 216 -20.74 3.25 -14.91
CA THR A 216 -20.17 2.01 -15.46
C THR A 216 -21.19 1.22 -16.25
N LYS A 217 -20.70 0.44 -17.22
CA LYS A 217 -21.51 -0.43 -18.06
C LYS A 217 -21.29 -1.87 -17.64
N ILE A 218 -22.38 -2.59 -17.36
CA ILE A 218 -22.33 -4.02 -17.10
C ILE A 218 -21.96 -4.73 -18.41
N LEU A 219 -20.91 -5.53 -18.37
CA LEU A 219 -20.46 -6.33 -19.51
C LEU A 219 -21.24 -7.64 -19.56
N LYS A 220 -21.66 -8.05 -20.77
CA LYS A 220 -22.38 -9.32 -20.99
C LYS A 220 -21.48 -10.56 -20.89
N ARG A 221 -20.17 -10.40 -21.10
CA ARG A 221 -19.17 -11.48 -21.09
C ARG A 221 -17.89 -10.97 -20.43
N ASP A 222 -17.19 -11.85 -19.74
CA ASP A 222 -15.89 -11.56 -19.13
C ASP A 222 -14.83 -11.35 -20.25
N PRO A 223 -14.24 -10.14 -20.36
CA PRO A 223 -13.27 -9.85 -21.41
C PRO A 223 -11.84 -10.31 -21.05
N THR A 224 -11.63 -10.96 -19.91
CA THR A 224 -10.28 -11.31 -19.38
C THR A 224 -9.50 -12.18 -20.36
N LYS A 225 -10.11 -13.23 -20.92
CA LYS A 225 -9.44 -14.10 -21.91
C LYS A 225 -9.03 -13.35 -23.18
N THR A 226 -9.87 -12.42 -23.63
CA THR A 226 -9.58 -11.57 -24.79
C THR A 226 -8.40 -10.64 -24.52
N HIS A 227 -8.33 -10.04 -23.33
CA HIS A 227 -7.21 -9.18 -22.94
C HIS A 227 -5.92 -9.98 -22.76
N LEU A 228 -6.02 -11.17 -22.16
CA LEU A 228 -4.90 -12.10 -22.02
C LEU A 228 -4.28 -12.41 -23.38
N LYS A 229 -5.10 -12.82 -24.36
CA LYS A 229 -4.61 -13.13 -25.70
C LYS A 229 -3.91 -11.93 -26.35
N LYS A 230 -4.48 -10.73 -26.25
CA LYS A 230 -3.86 -9.50 -26.78
C LYS A 230 -2.47 -9.23 -26.18
N VAL A 231 -2.30 -9.44 -24.87
CA VAL A 231 -1.00 -9.27 -24.20
C VAL A 231 -0.02 -10.36 -24.66
N GLN A 232 -0.46 -11.60 -24.77
CA GLN A 232 0.36 -12.71 -25.28
C GLN A 232 0.82 -12.47 -26.72
N ASP A 233 -0.09 -12.08 -27.62
CA ASP A 233 0.21 -11.78 -29.03
C ASP A 233 1.23 -10.62 -29.13
N LEU A 234 1.08 -9.58 -28.30
CA LEU A 234 2.04 -8.47 -28.24
C LEU A 234 3.43 -8.93 -27.76
N LEU A 235 3.49 -9.79 -26.73
CA LEU A 235 4.75 -10.31 -26.23
C LEU A 235 5.45 -11.23 -27.23
N VAL A 236 4.69 -12.05 -27.97
CA VAL A 236 5.23 -12.87 -29.07
C VAL A 236 5.87 -11.98 -30.12
N LYS A 237 5.15 -10.95 -30.58
CA LYS A 237 5.66 -10.00 -31.57
C LYS A 237 6.94 -9.29 -31.11
N ILE A 238 6.96 -8.79 -29.86
CA ILE A 238 8.15 -8.14 -29.30
C ILE A 238 9.33 -9.11 -29.25
N LYS A 239 9.10 -10.37 -28.89
CA LYS A 239 10.16 -11.40 -28.86
C LYS A 239 10.70 -11.71 -30.27
N GLU A 240 9.87 -11.64 -31.30
CA GLU A 240 10.30 -11.83 -32.69
C GLU A 240 11.09 -10.63 -33.22
N GLU A 241 10.72 -9.41 -32.81
CA GLU A 241 11.34 -8.16 -33.25
C GLU A 241 12.60 -7.76 -32.44
N THR A 242 12.82 -8.37 -31.27
CA THR A 242 13.92 -8.03 -30.35
C THR A 242 14.66 -9.26 -29.88
N ASP A 243 15.93 -9.12 -29.51
CA ASP A 243 16.70 -10.19 -28.87
C ASP A 243 16.35 -10.31 -27.38
N MET A 244 15.06 -10.50 -27.08
CA MET A 244 14.57 -10.62 -25.71
C MET A 244 15.03 -11.95 -25.11
N PRO A 245 15.74 -11.95 -23.96
CA PRO A 245 16.15 -13.18 -23.30
C PRO A 245 14.94 -14.06 -22.97
N LEU A 246 15.07 -15.36 -23.24
CA LEU A 246 13.98 -16.32 -23.05
C LEU A 246 13.43 -16.33 -21.62
N ASP A 247 14.30 -16.16 -20.63
CA ASP A 247 13.92 -16.08 -19.22
C ASP A 247 13.06 -14.85 -18.92
N LEU A 248 13.41 -13.70 -19.49
CA LEU A 248 12.62 -12.48 -19.35
C LEU A 248 11.25 -12.66 -20.01
N TYR A 249 11.22 -13.20 -21.23
CA TYR A 249 9.97 -13.52 -21.92
C TYR A 249 9.06 -14.42 -21.06
N ARG A 250 9.60 -15.51 -20.50
CA ARG A 250 8.83 -16.43 -19.63
C ARG A 250 8.35 -15.77 -18.34
N GLN A 251 9.09 -14.81 -17.80
CA GLN A 251 8.67 -14.06 -16.62
C GLN A 251 7.51 -13.10 -16.91
N LEU A 252 7.56 -12.43 -18.07
CA LEU A 252 6.54 -11.48 -18.50
C LEU A 252 5.28 -12.18 -19.03
N TYR A 253 5.42 -13.36 -19.63
CA TYR A 253 4.33 -14.09 -20.27
C TYR A 253 3.21 -14.44 -19.28
N PRO A 254 1.99 -13.90 -19.46
CA PRO A 254 0.86 -14.25 -18.60
C PRO A 254 0.24 -15.58 -19.04
N SER A 255 0.03 -16.50 -18.09
CA SER A 255 -0.65 -17.79 -18.34
C SER A 255 -2.09 -17.79 -17.82
N ASP A 256 -2.27 -17.52 -16.53
CA ASP A 256 -3.57 -17.56 -15.86
C ASP A 256 -3.97 -16.19 -15.32
N ALA A 257 -4.37 -15.30 -16.24
CA ALA A 257 -4.81 -13.96 -15.86
C ALA A 257 -6.20 -13.99 -15.21
N ILE A 258 -6.35 -13.22 -14.13
CA ILE A 258 -7.64 -12.96 -13.49
C ILE A 258 -8.15 -11.55 -13.84
N ALA A 259 -9.47 -11.37 -13.76
CA ALA A 259 -10.09 -10.06 -13.89
C ALA A 259 -9.60 -9.12 -12.75
N PRO A 260 -9.37 -7.82 -13.01
CA PRO A 260 -9.05 -6.85 -11.97
C PRO A 260 -10.21 -6.78 -10.96
N ARG A 261 -9.87 -6.68 -9.66
CA ARG A 261 -10.87 -6.63 -8.58
C ARG A 261 -10.89 -5.25 -7.94
N ALA A 262 -12.06 -4.61 -7.93
CA ALA A 262 -12.26 -3.36 -7.23
C ALA A 262 -12.70 -3.62 -5.78
N TYR A 263 -12.12 -2.90 -4.82
CA TYR A 263 -12.54 -2.90 -3.42
C TYR A 263 -12.50 -1.49 -2.84
N GLY A 264 -13.35 -1.24 -1.85
CA GLY A 264 -13.44 0.04 -1.16
C GLY A 264 -12.59 0.07 0.11
N GLN A 265 -12.01 1.24 0.41
CA GLN A 265 -11.45 1.56 1.73
C GLN A 265 -12.15 2.77 2.31
N CYS A 266 -12.58 2.70 3.57
CA CYS A 266 -13.38 3.76 4.17
C CYS A 266 -12.53 4.95 4.60
N LYS A 267 -12.85 6.16 4.14
CA LYS A 267 -12.22 7.40 4.64
C LYS A 267 -12.86 7.82 5.97
N ALA A 268 -12.60 7.05 7.02
CA ALA A 268 -13.14 7.26 8.38
C ALA A 268 -12.86 8.67 8.95
N HIS A 269 -11.77 9.32 8.51
CA HIS A 269 -11.41 10.68 8.91
C HIS A 269 -12.24 11.80 8.21
N LYS A 270 -13.26 11.45 7.42
CA LYS A 270 -14.10 12.42 6.68
C LYS A 270 -15.59 12.29 7.03
N PRO A 271 -15.99 12.58 8.29
CA PRO A 271 -17.39 12.54 8.70
C PRO A 271 -18.26 13.53 7.91
N SER A 272 -17.72 14.71 7.57
CA SER A 272 -18.43 15.72 6.76
C SER A 272 -18.80 15.30 5.35
N LYS A 273 -18.28 14.16 4.86
CA LYS A 273 -18.62 13.56 3.57
C LYS A 273 -19.25 12.17 3.73
N ALA A 274 -19.85 11.90 4.89
CA ALA A 274 -20.46 10.62 5.23
C ALA A 274 -19.52 9.41 5.07
N TYR A 275 -18.24 9.57 5.42
CA TYR A 275 -17.24 8.48 5.40
C TYR A 275 -17.11 7.79 4.03
N PRO A 276 -16.76 8.52 2.97
CA PRO A 276 -16.80 8.01 1.60
C PRO A 276 -15.73 6.94 1.38
N PHE A 277 -15.97 6.04 0.44
CA PHE A 277 -14.98 5.03 0.05
C PHE A 277 -13.92 5.62 -0.89
N ARG A 278 -12.67 5.17 -0.73
CA ARG A 278 -11.65 5.19 -1.79
C ARG A 278 -11.74 3.85 -2.50
N ILE A 279 -12.10 3.86 -3.78
CA ILE A 279 -12.04 2.66 -4.59
C ILE A 279 -10.59 2.41 -5.01
N LEU A 280 -10.14 1.18 -4.80
CA LEU A 280 -8.86 0.66 -5.25
C LEU A 280 -9.12 -0.50 -6.19
N VAL A 281 -8.40 -0.53 -7.31
CA VAL A 281 -8.45 -1.63 -8.26
C VAL A 281 -7.18 -2.44 -8.12
N SER A 282 -7.30 -3.67 -7.64
CA SER A 282 -6.20 -4.62 -7.67
C SER A 282 -5.99 -5.10 -9.10
N THR A 283 -4.80 -4.83 -9.62
CA THR A 283 -4.33 -5.36 -10.90
C THR A 283 -3.45 -6.61 -10.71
N ILE A 284 -3.27 -7.07 -9.46
CA ILE A 284 -2.46 -8.25 -9.15
C ILE A 284 -3.05 -9.48 -9.84
N GLY A 285 -2.22 -10.16 -10.63
CA GLY A 285 -2.62 -11.34 -11.39
C GLY A 285 -3.40 -11.04 -12.67
N THR A 286 -3.59 -9.77 -13.04
CA THR A 286 -4.16 -9.44 -14.37
C THR A 286 -3.12 -9.70 -15.48
N ALA A 287 -3.58 -9.83 -16.72
CA ALA A 287 -2.71 -10.12 -17.87
C ALA A 287 -1.48 -9.18 -17.98
N PRO A 288 -1.61 -7.85 -17.83
CA PRO A 288 -0.47 -6.94 -17.88
C PRO A 288 0.29 -6.80 -16.55
N TYR A 289 -0.04 -7.55 -15.49
CA TYR A 289 0.52 -7.29 -14.15
C TYR A 289 2.05 -7.38 -14.06
N LYS A 290 2.63 -8.30 -14.84
CA LYS A 290 4.07 -8.56 -14.85
C LYS A 290 4.81 -7.84 -15.98
N VAL A 291 4.08 -7.28 -16.95
CA VAL A 291 4.60 -6.55 -18.13
C VAL A 291 4.97 -5.14 -17.69
#